data_AF-A0A7Y5W4M9-F1
#
_entry.id   AF-A0A7Y5W4M9-F1
#
_cell.length_a   1.000
_cell.length_b   1.000
_cell.length_c   1.000
_cell.angle_alpha   90.00
_cell.angle_beta   90.00
_cell.angle_gamma   90.00
#
_symmetry.space_group_name_H-M   'P 1'
#
loop_
_entity.id
_entity.type
_entity.pdbx_description
1 polymer ?
#
loop_
_entity_poly.entity_id
_entity_poly.type
_entity_poly.pdbx_seq_one_letter_code
_entity_poly.pdbx_strand_id
1 'polypeptide(L)' 'MPQQVTLDDAGSVDDLLRLLAGMLREGERLPETCLLAVSGVHLGTVARHRPRDLQEGDEVVLITPVAGG' A
#
# COMPACT_ATOMS: atom_id res chain seq x y z
N MET A 1 3.32 8.56 -7.45
CA MET A 1 2.72 7.24 -7.19
C MET A 1 1.92 6.82 -8.41
N PRO A 2 1.95 5.53 -8.79
CA PRO A 2 1.09 5.01 -9.86
C PRO A 2 -0.39 5.10 -9.45
N GLN A 3 -1.27 5.29 -10.43
CA GLN A 3 -2.72 5.26 -10.22
C GLN A 3 -3.30 3.85 -10.41
N GLN A 4 -2.59 2.99 -11.13
CA GLN A 4 -2.96 1.60 -11.41
C GLN A 4 -1.68 0.77 -11.43
N VAL A 5 -1.78 -0.45 -10.91
CA VAL A 5 -0.70 -1.44 -10.94
C VAL A 5 -1.30 -2.80 -11.26
N THR A 6 -0.50 -3.63 -11.89
CA THR A 6 -0.81 -5.04 -12.11
C THR A 6 0.07 -5.86 -11.19
N LEU A 7 -0.54 -6.75 -10.43
CA LEU A 7 0.16 -7.80 -9.69
C LEU A 7 0.04 -9.07 -10.51
N ASP A 8 1.11 -9.87 -10.51
CA ASP A 8 1.02 -11.24 -10.99
C ASP A 8 -0.01 -12.01 -10.11
N ASP A 9 -0.53 -13.14 -10.59
CA ASP A 9 -1.66 -13.85 -9.97
C ASP A 9 -1.57 -14.02 -8.44
N ALA A 10 -2.74 -14.01 -7.77
CA ALA A 10 -2.91 -14.15 -6.32
C ALA A 10 -2.02 -13.22 -5.47
N GLY A 11 -2.01 -11.93 -5.81
CA GLY A 11 -1.25 -10.91 -5.07
C GLY A 11 -1.83 -10.58 -3.70
N SER A 12 -0.96 -10.46 -2.70
CA SER A 12 -1.30 -9.94 -1.36
C SER A 12 -1.04 -8.44 -1.24
N VAL A 13 -1.54 -7.84 -0.16
CA VAL A 13 -1.14 -6.49 0.24
C VAL A 13 0.38 -6.35 0.37
N ASP A 14 1.07 -7.37 0.87
CA ASP A 14 2.54 -7.34 1.01
C ASP A 14 3.26 -7.38 -0.34
N ASP A 15 2.70 -8.08 -1.33
CA ASP A 15 3.22 -8.08 -2.71
C ASP A 15 3.05 -6.69 -3.34
N LEU A 16 1.88 -6.07 -3.15
CA LEU A 16 1.62 -4.71 -3.58
C LEU A 16 2.60 -3.71 -2.97
N LEU A 17 2.82 -3.75 -1.65
CA LEU A 17 3.74 -2.84 -0.98
C LEU A 17 5.18 -3.03 -1.47
N ARG A 18 5.61 -4.26 -1.76
CA ARG A 18 6.92 -4.55 -2.36
C ARG A 18 7.02 -4.00 -3.77
N LEU A 19 5.99 -4.18 -4.60
CA LEU A 19 5.93 -3.60 -5.94
C LEU A 19 6.05 -2.07 -5.88
N LEU A 20 5.24 -1.41 -5.04
CA LEU A 20 5.25 0.05 -4.89
C LEU A 20 6.60 0.56 -4.37
N ALA A 21 7.24 -0.15 -3.44
CA ALA A 21 8.58 0.19 -2.96
C ALA A 21 9.63 0.11 -4.08
N GLY A 22 9.52 -0.86 -4.99
CA GLY A 22 10.39 -0.99 -6.16
C GLY A 22 10.21 0.11 -7.21
N MET A 23 9.11 0.87 -7.16
CA MET A 23 8.82 1.99 -8.08
C MET A 23 9.30 3.34 -7.55
N LEU A 24 9.74 3.40 -6.28
CA LEU A 24 10.28 4.62 -5.68
C LEU A 24 11.69 4.91 -6.20
N ARG A 25 12.12 6.19 -6.12
CA ARG A 25 13.49 6.55 -6.48
C ARG A 25 14.48 5.91 -5.50
N GLU A 26 15.72 5.77 -5.93
CA GLU A 26 16.78 5.26 -5.06
C GLU A 26 16.87 6.08 -3.76
N GLY A 27 16.82 5.40 -2.62
CA GLY A 27 16.83 6.02 -1.29
C GLY A 27 15.46 6.45 -0.75
N GLU A 28 14.39 6.48 -1.56
CA GLU A 28 13.03 6.75 -1.10
C GLU A 28 12.38 5.48 -0.53
N ARG A 29 11.51 5.65 0.46
CA ARG A 29 10.71 4.56 1.08
C ARG A 29 9.30 5.04 1.37
N LEU A 30 8.34 4.12 1.35
CA LEU A 30 7.02 4.38 1.91
C LEU A 30 7.17 4.63 3.42
N PRO A 31 6.64 5.75 3.96
CA PRO A 31 6.65 5.96 5.40
C PRO A 31 5.95 4.82 6.13
N GLU A 32 6.60 4.28 7.15
CA GLU A 32 6.07 3.17 7.96
C GLU A 32 4.74 3.49 8.64
N THR A 33 4.48 4.78 8.87
CA THR A 33 3.28 5.33 9.49
C THR A 33 2.16 5.63 8.49
N CYS A 34 2.39 5.49 7.18
CA CYS A 34 1.32 5.63 6.18
C CYS A 34 0.17 4.68 6.50
N LEU A 35 -1.05 5.21 6.57
CA LEU A 35 -2.25 4.40 6.76
C LEU A 35 -2.57 3.67 5.46
N LEU A 36 -3.00 2.42 5.60
CA LEU A 36 -3.40 1.56 4.50
C LEU A 36 -4.90 1.24 4.59
N ALA A 37 -5.60 1.37 3.48
CA ALA A 37 -6.96 0.88 3.30
C ALA A 37 -7.12 0.14 1.97
N VAL A 38 -7.88 -0.95 1.99
CA VAL A 38 -8.24 -1.72 0.79
C VAL A 38 -9.75 -1.78 0.67
N SER A 39 -10.29 -1.30 -0.45
CA SER A 39 -11.73 -1.28 -0.75
C SER A 39 -12.56 -0.70 0.40
N GLY A 40 -12.09 0.44 0.92
CA GLY A 40 -12.68 1.18 2.04
C GLY A 40 -12.39 0.62 3.44
N VAL A 41 -11.72 -0.53 3.56
CA VAL A 41 -11.41 -1.15 4.86
C VAL A 41 -10.01 -0.76 5.32
N HIS A 42 -9.91 0.00 6.42
CA HIS A 42 -8.63 0.32 7.04
C HIS A 42 -7.96 -0.93 7.64
N LEU A 43 -6.73 -1.22 7.21
CA LEU A 43 -5.98 -2.41 7.61
C LEU A 43 -4.88 -2.13 8.65
N GLY A 44 -4.49 -0.88 8.84
CA GLY A 44 -3.40 -0.47 9.73
C GLY A 44 -2.43 0.47 9.03
N THR A 45 -1.13 0.38 9.35
CA THR A 45 -0.08 1.15 8.67
C THR A 45 0.76 0.27 7.77
N VAL A 46 1.59 0.87 6.90
CA VAL A 46 2.57 0.15 6.09
C VAL A 46 3.43 -0.78 6.94
N ALA A 47 3.94 -0.32 8.09
CA ALA A 47 4.73 -1.16 9.00
C ALA A 47 3.91 -2.22 9.75
N ARG A 48 2.62 -2.00 9.97
CA ARG A 48 1.76 -2.92 10.72
C ARG A 48 0.33 -2.88 10.22
N HIS A 49 0.02 -3.77 9.28
CA HIS A 49 -1.32 -3.97 8.76
C HIS A 49 -1.77 -5.42 8.94
N ARG A 50 -3.09 -5.65 8.89
CA ARG A 50 -3.64 -7.01 8.85
C ARG A 50 -3.37 -7.63 7.47
N PRO A 51 -2.91 -8.90 7.40
CA PRO A 51 -2.71 -9.57 6.12
C PRO A 51 -4.03 -9.66 5.36
N ARG A 52 -3.96 -9.47 4.05
CA ARG A 52 -5.11 -9.55 3.14
C ARG A 52 -4.64 -9.88 1.73
N ASP A 53 -5.34 -10.81 1.10
CA ASP A 53 -5.22 -11.08 -0.34
C ASP A 53 -6.01 -10.04 -1.13
N LEU A 54 -5.47 -9.61 -2.26
CA LEU A 54 -6.10 -8.64 -3.15
C LEU A 54 -6.88 -9.36 -4.25
N GLN A 55 -8.00 -8.76 -4.63
CA GLN A 55 -8.81 -9.21 -5.76
C GLN A 55 -8.68 -8.23 -6.93
N GLU A 56 -8.99 -8.70 -8.14
CA GLU A 56 -9.08 -7.83 -9.30
C GLU A 56 -10.09 -6.70 -9.01
N GLY A 57 -9.65 -5.46 -9.26
CA GLY A 57 -10.46 -4.27 -9.00
C GLY A 57 -10.45 -3.77 -7.56
N ASP A 58 -9.71 -4.40 -6.63
CA ASP A 58 -9.53 -3.84 -5.29
C ASP A 58 -8.84 -2.47 -5.37
N GLU A 59 -9.40 -1.49 -4.68
CA GLU A 59 -8.81 -0.15 -4.58
C GLU A 59 -7.92 -0.06 -3.34
N VAL A 60 -6.69 0.43 -3.51
CA VAL A 60 -5.76 0.60 -2.40
C VAL A 60 -5.42 2.06 -2.19
N VAL A 61 -5.59 2.52 -0.95
CA VAL A 61 -5.32 3.90 -0.54
C VAL A 61 -4.21 3.90 0.50
N LEU A 62 -3.15 4.67 0.20
CA LEU A 62 -2.06 5.00 1.13
C LEU A 62 -2.20 6.46 1.55
N ILE A 63 -2.35 6.70 2.85
CA ILE A 63 -2.49 8.05 3.40
C ILE A 63 -1.25 8.37 4.21
N THR A 64 -0.45 9.31 3.73
CA THR A 64 0.67 9.85 4.51
C THR A 64 0.13 10.63 5.69
N PRO A 65 0.48 10.29 6.94
CA PRO A 65 0.09 11.11 8.07
C PRO A 65 0.68 12.51 7.92
N VAL A 66 -0.18 13.52 7.93
CA VAL A 66 0.22 14.91 8.08
C VAL A 66 0.18 15.21 9.57
N ALA A 67 1.28 15.75 10.12
CA ALA A 67 1.22 16.32 11.46
C ALA A 67 0.27 17.52 11.38
N GLY A 68 -0.94 17.37 11.93
CA GLY A 68 -1.84 18.50 12.13
C GLY A 68 -1.20 19.44 13.15
N GLY A 69 -0.66 20.55 12.67
CA GLY A 69 -0.26 21.71 13.47
C GLY A 69 -1.36 22.76 13.47
#